data_AF-A0A9P5WR05-F1
#
_entry.id   AF-A0A9P5WR05-F1
#
_cell.length_a   1.000
_cell.length_b   1.000
_cell.length_c   1.000
_cell.angle_alpha   90.00
_cell.angle_beta   90.00
_cell.angle_gamma   90.00
#
_symmetry.space_group_name_H-M   'P 1'
#
loop_
_entity.id
_entity.type
_entity.pdbx_description
1 polymer ?
#
loop_
_entity_poly.entity_id
_entity_poly.type
_entity_poly.pdbx_seq_one_letter_code
_entity_poly.pdbx_strand_id
1 'polypeptide(L)'
;MSTILALATYLESQGLHDPVNIPGYQYLSIFQPLHTTLEPVLSFITSRQTLAWIVSLFHIWMASELLFFIHFWTKLRQAQTVDRVASGPRSRQERRELFQRCLETVDKGEGAKRWAETWFDTGRTTQPAKFEQIGRSNMIEWLAWAFWAMPTEEVFASPSNVMDLNQMVDTIESVKGIKFAKGYNPEVESIRLAFDPVLASHRPLVYYALVWVANMLAGLVFNLLGFARIEGTVHGKSFIKQDPDTDLSYWHRSPANPDNKIPLVFIHGIGVGLIQYIHWVVAMATISRPIILIEVPYVSNNFAKSECMTPDETYFAIERILKYHGYPKATFMGHSLGTMLCSAICRASSASSPKSIIHGLVLVDPICFLTHHSLARNFAYKVPLKASELVMEFFAAREIGTSWYIMRRFQWNQCIMFPIHWKRRFERPSLYQGKLSPVLPRRTRVFLSRNDNLLNMDMVADYLRKNIGLREDKEELTVMDNMDHAQFMLHPSWFFKVLKAAEEC
;
A
#
# COMPACT_ATOMS: atom_id res chain seq x y z
N MET A 1 -28.22 7.16 -37.24
CA MET A 1 -28.12 8.29 -38.20
C MET A 1 -29.17 9.38 -37.94
N SER A 2 -30.41 9.03 -37.56
CA SER A 2 -31.50 9.99 -37.31
C SER A 2 -31.30 10.92 -36.10
N THR A 3 -30.74 10.44 -34.99
CA THR A 3 -30.53 11.24 -33.76
C THR A 3 -29.39 12.23 -33.86
N ILE A 4 -28.26 11.83 -34.47
CA ILE A 4 -27.11 12.73 -34.70
C ILE A 4 -27.48 13.83 -35.69
N LEU A 5 -28.24 13.50 -36.73
CA LEU A 5 -28.73 14.48 -37.70
C LEU A 5 -29.72 15.47 -37.05
N ALA A 6 -30.64 14.99 -36.20
CA ALA A 6 -31.56 15.85 -35.46
C ALA A 6 -30.84 16.78 -34.47
N LEU A 7 -29.81 16.28 -33.76
CA LEU A 7 -28.98 17.10 -32.88
C LEU A 7 -28.17 18.14 -33.67
N ALA A 8 -27.61 17.77 -34.82
CA ALA A 8 -26.91 18.71 -35.70
C ALA A 8 -27.85 19.85 -36.14
N THR A 9 -29.07 19.54 -36.56
CA THR A 9 -30.09 20.53 -36.93
C THR A 9 -30.52 21.41 -35.74
N TYR A 10 -30.61 20.84 -34.54
CA TYR A 10 -30.90 21.61 -33.32
C TYR A 10 -29.77 22.58 -32.96
N LEU A 11 -28.52 22.13 -32.98
CA LEU A 11 -27.36 22.98 -32.71
C LEU A 11 -27.24 24.13 -33.72
N GLU A 12 -27.64 23.88 -34.97
CA GLU A 12 -27.74 24.89 -36.02
C GLU A 12 -28.82 25.95 -35.72
N SER A 13 -29.98 25.53 -35.19
CA SER A 13 -31.03 26.47 -34.74
C SER A 13 -30.57 27.41 -33.63
N GLN A 14 -29.51 27.04 -32.90
CA GLN A 14 -28.90 27.83 -31.83
C GLN A 14 -27.70 28.67 -32.31
N GLY A 15 -27.36 28.64 -33.61
CA GLY A 15 -26.28 29.46 -34.17
C GLY A 15 -24.86 28.96 -33.86
N LEU A 16 -24.70 27.73 -33.34
CA LEU A 16 -23.41 27.18 -32.88
C LEU A 16 -22.48 26.68 -34.00
N HIS A 17 -22.87 26.86 -35.27
CA HIS A 17 -21.99 26.65 -36.43
C HIS A 17 -20.93 27.76 -36.56
N ASP A 18 -21.23 28.95 -36.04
CA ASP A 18 -20.24 30.02 -35.91
C ASP A 18 -19.42 29.77 -34.63
N PRO A 19 -18.09 29.60 -34.73
CA PRO A 19 -17.21 29.42 -33.57
C PRO A 19 -17.42 30.50 -32.50
N VAL A 20 -17.74 31.74 -32.90
CA VAL A 20 -17.93 32.90 -32.00
C VAL A 20 -19.10 32.70 -31.03
N ASN A 21 -20.09 31.90 -31.42
CA ASN A 21 -21.28 31.62 -30.62
C ASN A 21 -21.09 30.45 -29.65
N ILE A 22 -19.96 29.74 -29.70
CA ILE A 22 -19.66 28.64 -28.79
C ILE A 22 -19.38 29.21 -27.39
N PRO A 23 -20.07 28.76 -26.33
CA PRO A 23 -19.78 29.17 -24.96
C PRO A 23 -18.31 28.94 -24.61
N GLY A 24 -17.60 30.01 -24.25
CA GLY A 24 -16.16 29.97 -23.95
C GLY A 24 -15.22 30.32 -25.11
N TYR A 25 -15.73 30.62 -26.31
CA TYR A 25 -14.91 31.13 -27.43
C TYR A 25 -14.14 32.40 -27.06
N GLN A 26 -14.69 33.21 -26.16
CA GLN A 26 -14.07 34.41 -25.60
C GLN A 26 -12.69 34.12 -24.98
N TYR A 27 -12.45 32.91 -24.45
CA TYR A 27 -11.14 32.50 -23.91
C TYR A 27 -10.14 32.12 -25.00
N LEU A 28 -10.59 31.78 -26.21
CA LEU A 28 -9.74 31.53 -27.37
C LEU A 28 -9.15 32.83 -27.95
N SER A 29 -9.71 33.99 -27.61
CA SER A 29 -9.16 35.31 -27.95
C SER A 29 -7.75 35.52 -27.41
N ILE A 30 -7.36 34.81 -26.34
CA ILE A 30 -6.00 34.82 -25.76
C ILE A 30 -4.98 34.19 -26.73
N PHE A 31 -5.42 33.34 -27.66
CA PHE A 31 -4.60 32.69 -28.68
C PHE A 31 -4.67 33.41 -30.04
N GLN A 32 -5.02 34.70 -30.07
CA GLN A 32 -5.07 35.51 -31.30
C GLN A 32 -3.85 35.35 -32.23
N PRO A 33 -2.59 35.26 -31.74
CA PRO A 33 -1.42 35.04 -32.58
C PRO A 33 -1.38 33.67 -33.29
N LEU A 34 -2.12 32.69 -32.78
CA LEU A 34 -2.23 31.32 -33.31
C LEU A 34 -3.52 31.10 -34.10
N HIS A 35 -4.36 32.13 -34.25
CA HIS A 35 -5.70 32.00 -34.84
C HIS A 35 -5.66 31.42 -36.27
N THR A 36 -4.75 31.87 -37.13
CA THR A 36 -4.55 31.34 -38.49
C THR A 36 -4.04 29.90 -38.51
N THR A 37 -3.34 29.46 -37.45
CA THR A 37 -2.87 28.07 -37.31
C THR A 37 -3.95 27.15 -36.76
N LEU A 38 -4.86 27.68 -35.93
CA LEU A 38 -5.97 26.97 -35.31
C LEU A 38 -7.24 26.97 -36.17
N GLU A 39 -7.35 27.86 -37.17
CA GLU A 39 -8.52 27.99 -38.05
C GLU A 39 -8.97 26.67 -38.70
N PRO A 40 -8.07 25.81 -39.24
CA PRO A 40 -8.49 24.51 -39.79
C PRO A 40 -9.05 23.57 -38.73
N VAL A 41 -8.49 23.61 -37.51
CA VAL A 41 -8.94 22.79 -36.37
C VAL A 41 -10.28 23.29 -35.84
N LEU A 42 -10.43 24.61 -35.71
CA LEU A 42 -11.68 25.25 -35.30
C LEU A 42 -12.79 24.97 -36.32
N SER A 43 -12.53 25.17 -37.61
CA SER A 43 -13.47 24.84 -38.70
C SER A 43 -13.87 23.37 -38.72
N PHE A 44 -12.92 22.46 -38.47
CA PHE A 44 -13.21 21.03 -38.33
C PHE A 44 -14.12 20.74 -37.14
N ILE A 45 -13.84 21.32 -35.96
CA ILE A 45 -14.62 21.16 -34.73
C ILE A 45 -16.03 21.76 -34.87
N THR A 46 -16.15 22.91 -35.54
CA THR A 46 -17.44 23.60 -35.74
C THR A 46 -18.24 23.06 -36.92
N SER A 47 -17.67 22.14 -37.71
CA SER A 47 -18.45 21.45 -38.74
C SER A 47 -19.62 20.69 -38.11
N ARG A 48 -20.78 20.72 -38.79
CA ARG A 48 -22.07 20.22 -38.28
C ARG A 48 -22.00 18.80 -37.71
N GLN A 49 -21.31 17.92 -38.41
CA GLN A 49 -21.17 16.52 -38.03
C GLN A 49 -20.25 16.37 -36.82
N THR A 50 -19.09 17.03 -36.84
CA THR A 50 -18.12 16.96 -35.74
C THR A 50 -18.68 17.53 -34.46
N LEU A 51 -19.36 18.68 -34.50
CA LEU A 51 -19.99 19.27 -33.32
C LEU A 51 -21.08 18.35 -32.75
N ALA A 52 -21.95 17.79 -33.62
CA ALA A 52 -22.96 16.83 -33.18
C ALA A 52 -22.34 15.56 -32.57
N TRP A 53 -21.22 15.08 -33.10
CA TRP A 53 -20.46 13.98 -32.51
C TRP A 53 -19.84 14.34 -31.17
N ILE A 54 -19.19 15.49 -31.05
CA ILE A 54 -18.60 15.97 -29.79
C ILE A 54 -19.68 16.09 -28.71
N VAL A 55 -20.79 16.75 -29.03
CA VAL A 55 -21.91 16.90 -28.10
C VAL A 55 -22.51 15.54 -27.73
N SER A 56 -22.68 14.63 -28.70
CA SER A 56 -23.17 13.27 -28.42
C SER A 56 -22.21 12.49 -27.51
N LEU A 57 -20.90 12.53 -27.76
CA LEU A 57 -19.88 11.89 -26.94
C LEU A 57 -19.86 12.47 -25.53
N PHE A 58 -20.02 13.79 -25.40
CA PHE A 58 -20.11 14.46 -24.11
C PHE A 58 -21.34 14.00 -23.30
N HIS A 59 -22.52 13.88 -23.94
CA HIS A 59 -23.72 13.35 -23.30
C HIS A 59 -23.57 11.88 -22.91
N ILE A 60 -22.97 11.05 -23.77
CA ILE A 60 -22.67 9.65 -23.47
C ILE A 60 -21.73 9.54 -22.27
N TRP A 61 -20.67 10.38 -22.24
CA TRP A 61 -19.76 10.44 -21.11
C TRP A 61 -20.48 10.86 -19.83
N MET A 62 -21.29 11.94 -19.84
CA MET A 62 -22.07 12.37 -18.67
C MET A 62 -23.02 11.27 -18.17
N ALA A 63 -23.72 10.58 -19.07
CA ALA A 63 -24.59 9.47 -18.70
C ALA A 63 -23.81 8.29 -18.11
N SER A 64 -22.65 7.96 -18.71
CA SER A 64 -21.76 6.90 -18.21
C SER A 64 -21.18 7.25 -16.84
N GLU A 65 -20.79 8.50 -16.65
CA GLU A 65 -20.27 9.03 -15.39
C GLU A 65 -21.34 9.02 -14.30
N LEU A 66 -22.59 9.37 -14.61
CA LEU A 66 -23.71 9.27 -13.68
C LEU A 66 -23.96 7.82 -13.23
N LEU A 67 -23.98 6.88 -14.17
CA LEU A 67 -24.11 5.45 -13.85
C LEU A 67 -22.93 4.96 -13.02
N PHE A 68 -21.72 5.40 -13.35
CA PHE A 68 -20.51 5.06 -12.61
C PHE A 68 -20.52 5.64 -11.18
N PHE A 69 -21.00 6.87 -11.01
CA PHE A 69 -21.15 7.50 -9.69
C PHE A 69 -22.14 6.72 -8.81
N ILE A 70 -23.28 6.29 -9.36
CA ILE A 70 -24.23 5.41 -8.65
C ILE A 70 -23.54 4.08 -8.28
N HIS A 71 -22.75 3.51 -9.19
CA HIS A 71 -22.02 2.28 -8.94
C HIS A 71 -20.96 2.45 -7.84
N PHE A 72 -20.23 3.57 -7.83
CA PHE A 72 -19.30 3.94 -6.76
C PHE A 72 -19.99 3.99 -5.41
N TRP A 73 -21.12 4.69 -5.27
CA TRP A 73 -21.85 4.75 -4.00
C TRP A 73 -22.39 3.41 -3.56
N THR A 74 -22.83 2.57 -4.50
CA THR A 74 -23.23 1.19 -4.22
C THR A 74 -22.06 0.38 -3.66
N LYS A 75 -20.89 0.46 -4.31
CA LYS A 75 -19.66 -0.19 -3.86
C LYS A 75 -19.17 0.34 -2.51
N LEU A 76 -19.24 1.66 -2.29
CA LEU A 76 -18.84 2.27 -1.03
C LEU A 76 -19.75 1.81 0.11
N ARG A 77 -21.06 1.73 -0.13
CA ARG A 77 -22.02 1.17 0.83
C ARG A 77 -21.70 -0.28 1.19
N GLN A 78 -21.35 -1.09 0.19
CA GLN A 78 -20.90 -2.48 0.42
C GLN A 78 -19.58 -2.53 1.20
N ALA A 79 -18.63 -1.65 0.88
CA ALA A 79 -17.34 -1.56 1.56
C ALA A 79 -17.48 -1.18 3.04
N GLN A 80 -18.56 -0.50 3.44
CA GLN A 80 -18.81 -0.19 4.85
C GLN A 80 -19.06 -1.44 5.71
N THR A 81 -19.49 -2.55 5.11
CA THR A 81 -19.71 -3.81 5.84
C THR A 81 -18.41 -4.31 6.46
N VAL A 82 -18.45 -4.62 7.76
CA VAL A 82 -17.34 -5.26 8.48
C VAL A 82 -17.40 -6.76 8.23
N ASP A 83 -16.46 -7.27 7.46
CA ASP A 83 -16.42 -8.68 7.03
C ASP A 83 -15.63 -9.62 7.97
N ARG A 84 -15.01 -9.07 9.03
CA ARG A 84 -14.28 -9.80 10.09
C ARG A 84 -13.15 -10.71 9.58
N VAL A 85 -12.63 -10.49 8.37
CA VAL A 85 -11.51 -11.32 7.87
C VAL A 85 -10.18 -10.96 8.56
N ALA A 86 -10.00 -9.69 8.92
CA ALA A 86 -8.87 -9.30 9.76
C ALA A 86 -9.00 -9.96 11.15
N SER A 87 -8.03 -10.80 11.49
CA SER A 87 -7.92 -11.49 12.77
C SER A 87 -6.68 -11.07 13.56
N GLY A 88 -6.85 -10.94 14.88
CA GLY A 88 -5.74 -10.74 15.81
C GLY A 88 -4.86 -12.00 15.96
N PRO A 89 -3.73 -11.92 16.70
CA PRO A 89 -2.91 -13.09 16.97
C PRO A 89 -3.72 -14.23 17.63
N ARG A 90 -3.53 -15.45 17.11
CA ARG A 90 -4.41 -16.59 17.40
C ARG A 90 -4.25 -17.10 18.83
N SER A 91 -3.02 -17.11 19.33
CA SER A 91 -2.72 -17.60 20.68
C SER A 91 -2.43 -16.47 21.66
N ARG A 92 -2.69 -16.73 22.95
CA ARG A 92 -2.30 -15.82 24.06
C ARG A 92 -0.79 -15.54 24.07
N GLN A 93 0.03 -16.52 23.68
CA GLN A 93 1.48 -16.37 23.59
C GLN A 93 1.88 -15.42 22.46
N GLU A 94 1.33 -15.59 21.25
CA GLU A 94 1.58 -14.68 20.12
C GLU A 94 1.08 -13.26 20.43
N ARG A 95 -0.06 -13.10 21.12
CA ARG A 95 -0.53 -11.78 21.60
C ARG A 95 0.45 -11.14 22.57
N ARG A 96 0.96 -11.90 23.54
CA ARG A 96 1.96 -11.41 24.51
C ARG A 96 3.28 -11.07 23.84
N GLU A 97 3.73 -11.88 22.88
CA GLU A 97 4.89 -11.59 22.04
C GLU A 97 4.71 -10.25 21.33
N LEU A 98 3.63 -10.09 20.56
CA LEU A 98 3.35 -8.86 19.82
C LEU A 98 3.33 -7.65 20.74
N PHE A 99 2.60 -7.75 21.86
CA PHE A 99 2.47 -6.65 22.82
C PHE A 99 3.82 -6.25 23.42
N GLN A 100 4.60 -7.21 23.91
CA GLN A 100 5.90 -6.93 24.52
C GLN A 100 6.90 -6.36 23.52
N ARG A 101 6.93 -6.90 22.29
CA ARG A 101 7.83 -6.43 21.24
C ARG A 101 7.49 -5.02 20.75
N CYS A 102 6.20 -4.67 20.65
CA CYS A 102 5.79 -3.28 20.46
C CYS A 102 6.20 -2.40 21.64
N LEU A 103 5.94 -2.85 22.87
CA LEU A 103 6.21 -2.06 24.05
C LEU A 103 7.73 -1.79 24.21
N GLU A 104 8.60 -2.74 23.88
CA GLU A 104 10.06 -2.58 23.90
C GLU A 104 10.56 -1.41 23.02
N THR A 105 9.83 -1.05 21.97
CA THR A 105 10.22 0.03 21.04
C THR A 105 9.60 1.38 21.37
N VAL A 106 8.70 1.46 22.34
CA VAL A 106 8.10 2.72 22.80
C VAL A 106 8.97 3.35 23.89
N ASP A 107 9.31 4.62 23.76
CA ASP A 107 10.05 5.37 24.77
C ASP A 107 9.27 5.55 26.07
N LYS A 108 9.94 5.86 27.18
CA LYS A 108 9.28 6.15 28.47
C LYS A 108 8.79 7.61 28.55
N GLY A 109 7.90 7.89 29.52
CA GLY A 109 7.41 9.24 29.82
C GLY A 109 6.73 9.90 28.62
N GLU A 110 7.17 11.11 28.27
CA GLU A 110 6.62 11.88 27.14
C GLU A 110 6.70 11.18 25.78
N GLY A 111 7.62 10.24 25.60
CA GLY A 111 7.65 9.41 24.39
C GLY A 111 6.46 8.44 24.30
N ALA A 112 6.11 7.78 25.42
CA ALA A 112 4.95 6.89 25.49
C ALA A 112 3.64 7.66 25.37
N LYS A 113 3.56 8.87 25.94
CA LYS A 113 2.40 9.75 25.76
C LYS A 113 2.18 10.05 24.29
N ARG A 114 3.20 10.57 23.59
CA ARG A 114 3.14 10.85 22.16
C ARG A 114 2.79 9.63 21.32
N TRP A 115 3.32 8.45 21.67
CA TRP A 115 2.93 7.20 21.00
C TRP A 115 1.43 6.92 21.16
N ALA A 116 0.89 7.01 22.38
CA ALA A 116 -0.53 6.80 22.62
C ALA A 116 -1.39 7.80 21.84
N GLU A 117 -1.04 9.09 21.87
CA GLU A 117 -1.75 10.15 21.12
C GLU A 117 -1.92 9.83 19.63
N THR A 118 -0.93 9.19 18.99
CA THR A 118 -1.04 8.83 17.55
C THR A 118 -2.19 7.90 17.21
N TRP A 119 -2.81 7.25 18.20
CA TRP A 119 -3.91 6.31 18.02
C TRP A 119 -5.30 6.89 18.32
N PHE A 120 -5.40 8.15 18.75
CA PHE A 120 -6.68 8.77 19.15
C PHE A 120 -6.95 10.04 18.34
N ASP A 121 -7.27 9.86 17.06
CA ASP A 121 -7.58 10.93 16.11
C ASP A 121 -8.36 10.40 14.90
N THR A 122 -9.67 10.15 15.07
CA THR A 122 -10.55 9.64 14.00
C THR A 122 -11.15 10.76 13.15
N GLY A 123 -11.28 11.97 13.71
CA GLY A 123 -12.03 13.11 13.14
C GLY A 123 -11.33 13.87 12.00
N ARG A 124 -10.25 13.32 11.43
CA ARG A 124 -9.38 14.00 10.45
C ARG A 124 -8.96 15.38 10.93
N THR A 125 -8.36 15.43 12.11
CA THR A 125 -7.85 16.69 12.65
C THR A 125 -6.39 16.90 12.25
N THR A 126 -5.90 18.13 12.44
CA THR A 126 -4.47 18.42 12.22
C THR A 126 -3.60 17.85 13.34
N GLN A 127 -4.14 17.71 14.56
CA GLN A 127 -3.42 17.31 15.77
C GLN A 127 -4.18 16.23 16.53
N PRO A 128 -3.51 15.15 16.98
CA PRO A 128 -4.19 14.09 17.72
C PRO A 128 -4.76 14.59 19.06
N ALA A 129 -5.64 13.79 19.67
CA ALA A 129 -6.07 14.00 21.04
C ALA A 129 -4.85 14.06 21.97
N LYS A 130 -4.87 14.98 22.94
CA LYS A 130 -3.79 15.08 23.93
C LYS A 130 -3.87 13.90 24.89
N PHE A 131 -2.71 13.46 25.37
CA PHE A 131 -2.61 12.31 26.27
C PHE A 131 -3.54 12.43 27.50
N GLU A 132 -3.67 13.62 28.06
CA GLU A 132 -4.51 13.88 29.24
C GLU A 132 -6.01 13.63 28.98
N GLN A 133 -6.44 13.65 27.72
CA GLN A 133 -7.82 13.39 27.31
C GLN A 133 -8.07 11.89 27.09
N ILE A 134 -7.03 11.07 26.98
CA ILE A 134 -7.14 9.63 26.73
C ILE A 134 -7.44 8.92 28.05
N GLY A 135 -8.68 8.45 28.17
CA GLY A 135 -9.11 7.63 29.29
C GLY A 135 -8.52 6.22 29.22
N ARG A 136 -8.34 5.60 30.39
CA ARG A 136 -7.88 4.21 30.52
C ARG A 136 -8.79 3.26 29.74
N SER A 137 -10.10 3.52 29.75
CA SER A 137 -11.07 2.70 28.99
C SER A 137 -10.97 2.93 27.48
N ASN A 138 -10.60 4.14 27.02
CA ASN A 138 -10.33 4.37 25.60
C ASN A 138 -9.11 3.54 25.14
N MET A 139 -8.06 3.46 25.97
CA MET A 139 -6.90 2.60 25.70
C MET A 139 -7.26 1.11 25.69
N ILE A 140 -8.14 0.65 26.58
CA ILE A 140 -8.64 -0.73 26.55
C ILE A 140 -9.36 -1.04 25.23
N GLU A 141 -10.22 -0.14 24.77
CA GLU A 141 -10.93 -0.29 23.50
C GLU A 141 -9.96 -0.42 22.32
N TRP A 142 -8.96 0.46 22.27
CA TRP A 142 -7.92 0.38 21.25
C TRP A 142 -7.15 -0.95 21.31
N LEU A 143 -6.76 -1.42 22.50
CA LEU A 143 -6.05 -2.68 22.70
C LEU A 143 -6.90 -3.90 22.28
N ALA A 144 -8.22 -3.86 22.52
CA ALA A 144 -9.14 -4.91 22.08
C ALA A 144 -9.11 -5.05 20.55
N TRP A 145 -9.17 -3.94 19.82
CA TRP A 145 -8.99 -3.96 18.37
C TRP A 145 -7.58 -4.41 17.98
N ALA A 146 -6.53 -3.80 18.54
CA ALA A 146 -5.16 -4.02 18.11
C ALA A 146 -4.70 -5.49 18.31
N PHE A 147 -5.10 -6.13 19.41
CA PHE A 147 -4.60 -7.45 19.80
C PHE A 147 -5.62 -8.59 19.68
N TRP A 148 -6.92 -8.30 19.55
CA TRP A 148 -7.93 -9.32 19.27
C TRP A 148 -8.62 -9.14 17.91
N ALA A 149 -8.50 -7.97 17.27
CA ALA A 149 -9.31 -7.58 16.11
C ALA A 149 -10.83 -7.73 16.39
N MET A 150 -11.24 -7.42 17.61
CA MET A 150 -12.61 -7.57 18.10
C MET A 150 -13.09 -6.30 18.81
N PRO A 151 -14.42 -6.04 18.86
CA PRO A 151 -14.99 -5.03 19.72
C PRO A 151 -14.81 -5.42 21.18
N THR A 152 -14.84 -4.41 22.05
CA THR A 152 -14.62 -4.58 23.50
C THR A 152 -15.60 -5.57 24.12
N GLU A 153 -16.86 -5.56 23.68
CA GLU A 153 -17.94 -6.42 24.17
C GLU A 153 -17.64 -7.90 23.96
N GLU A 154 -17.12 -8.25 22.78
CA GLU A 154 -16.76 -9.63 22.43
C GLU A 154 -15.53 -10.10 23.24
N VAL A 155 -14.54 -9.22 23.44
CA VAL A 155 -13.38 -9.55 24.26
C VAL A 155 -13.78 -9.74 25.72
N PHE A 156 -14.74 -8.95 26.21
CA PHE A 156 -15.24 -8.99 27.58
C PHE A 156 -16.07 -10.23 27.92
N ALA A 157 -16.58 -10.95 26.91
CA ALA A 157 -17.24 -12.22 27.11
C ALA A 157 -16.33 -13.31 27.73
N SER A 158 -15.00 -13.14 27.69
CA SER A 158 -14.04 -14.03 28.34
C SER A 158 -13.33 -13.35 29.51
N PRO A 159 -13.50 -13.83 30.77
CA PRO A 159 -12.78 -13.29 31.92
C PRO A 159 -11.26 -13.28 31.74
N SER A 160 -10.71 -14.31 31.07
CA SER A 160 -9.27 -14.41 30.81
C SER A 160 -8.75 -13.32 29.88
N ASN A 161 -9.53 -12.93 28.87
CA ASN A 161 -9.17 -11.85 27.96
C ASN A 161 -9.27 -10.49 28.65
N VAL A 162 -10.28 -10.28 29.50
CA VAL A 162 -10.42 -9.06 30.32
C VAL A 162 -9.21 -8.87 31.22
N MET A 163 -8.76 -9.95 31.87
CA MET A 163 -7.54 -9.92 32.69
C MET A 163 -6.31 -9.56 31.86
N ASP A 164 -6.14 -10.17 30.69
CA ASP A 164 -5.01 -9.87 29.79
C ASP A 164 -5.02 -8.41 29.31
N LEU A 165 -6.19 -7.85 28.93
CA LEU A 165 -6.32 -6.45 28.52
C LEU A 165 -5.97 -5.48 29.65
N ASN A 166 -6.49 -5.72 30.85
CA ASN A 166 -6.16 -4.89 32.00
C ASN A 166 -4.67 -4.97 32.32
N GLN A 167 -4.10 -6.18 32.29
CA GLN A 167 -2.68 -6.38 32.48
C GLN A 167 -1.84 -5.63 31.43
N MET A 168 -2.26 -5.59 30.16
CA MET A 168 -1.58 -4.82 29.12
C MET A 168 -1.55 -3.32 29.45
N VAL A 169 -2.69 -2.74 29.84
CA VAL A 169 -2.74 -1.32 30.22
C VAL A 169 -1.89 -1.04 31.47
N ASP A 170 -1.98 -1.88 32.49
CA ASP A 170 -1.19 -1.74 33.72
C ASP A 170 0.32 -1.87 33.42
N THR A 171 0.69 -2.73 32.48
CA THR A 171 2.07 -2.88 32.00
C THR A 171 2.54 -1.64 31.25
N ILE A 172 1.70 -1.05 30.40
CA ILE A 172 2.02 0.23 29.73
C ILE A 172 2.30 1.31 30.79
N GLU A 173 1.37 1.51 31.73
CA GLU A 173 1.48 2.55 32.75
C GLU A 173 2.74 2.38 33.62
N SER A 174 2.98 1.16 34.10
CA SER A 174 4.12 0.86 34.99
C SER A 174 5.47 0.90 34.27
N VAL A 175 5.61 0.22 33.12
CA VAL A 175 6.89 0.11 32.40
C VAL A 175 7.28 1.42 31.74
N LYS A 176 6.29 2.19 31.26
CA LYS A 176 6.52 3.46 30.57
C LYS A 176 6.43 4.68 31.47
N GLY A 177 6.00 4.53 32.72
CA GLY A 177 5.93 5.63 33.67
C GLY A 177 4.92 6.69 33.25
N ILE A 178 3.77 6.25 32.74
CA ILE A 178 2.64 7.11 32.35
C ILE A 178 1.38 6.68 33.10
N LYS A 179 0.37 7.56 33.15
CA LYS A 179 -0.92 7.23 33.78
C LYS A 179 -2.06 7.79 32.94
N PHE A 180 -2.98 6.94 32.51
CA PHE A 180 -4.16 7.37 31.76
C PHE A 180 -5.21 7.99 32.70
N ALA A 181 -6.06 8.87 32.16
CA ALA A 181 -7.19 9.40 32.90
C ALA A 181 -8.16 8.26 33.29
N LYS A 182 -8.88 8.41 34.40
CA LYS A 182 -9.84 7.38 34.83
C LYS A 182 -11.06 7.36 33.90
N GLY A 183 -11.55 6.16 33.60
CA GLY A 183 -12.78 5.97 32.83
C GLY A 183 -12.62 6.09 31.32
N TYR A 184 -13.75 6.32 30.65
CA TYR A 184 -13.87 6.51 29.20
C TYR A 184 -14.19 7.97 28.92
N ASN A 185 -13.48 8.58 27.98
CA ASN A 185 -13.79 9.92 27.48
C ASN A 185 -14.57 9.79 26.16
N PRO A 186 -15.84 10.24 26.07
CA PRO A 186 -16.65 10.14 24.87
C PRO A 186 -16.21 11.09 23.73
N GLU A 187 -15.44 12.12 24.04
CA GLU A 187 -14.94 13.09 23.05
C GLU A 187 -13.67 12.59 22.33
N VAL A 188 -13.17 11.41 22.70
CA VAL A 188 -11.93 10.84 22.17
C VAL A 188 -12.18 9.45 21.64
N GLU A 189 -12.01 9.28 20.34
CA GLU A 189 -12.18 8.01 19.65
C GLU A 189 -10.83 7.39 19.28
N SER A 190 -10.75 6.07 19.39
CA SER A 190 -9.58 5.31 18.98
C SER A 190 -9.62 4.95 17.49
N ILE A 191 -8.47 5.03 16.82
CA ILE A 191 -8.28 4.53 15.45
C ILE A 191 -8.38 3.01 15.47
N ARG A 192 -9.38 2.47 14.78
CA ARG A 192 -9.65 1.03 14.67
C ARG A 192 -9.98 0.70 13.23
N LEU A 193 -8.93 0.61 12.39
CA LEU A 193 -9.06 0.51 10.93
C LEU A 193 -10.19 -0.42 10.47
N ALA A 194 -10.23 -1.66 11.00
CA ALA A 194 -11.19 -2.69 10.64
C ALA A 194 -12.67 -2.36 10.94
N PHE A 195 -12.93 -1.41 11.84
CA PHE A 195 -14.26 -1.03 12.33
C PHE A 195 -14.67 0.38 11.92
N ASP A 196 -13.70 1.28 11.74
CA ASP A 196 -13.95 2.66 11.36
C ASP A 196 -14.57 2.74 9.94
N PRO A 197 -15.32 3.79 9.60
CA PRO A 197 -15.93 3.93 8.27
C PRO A 197 -14.90 3.90 7.14
N VAL A 198 -15.17 3.19 6.03
CA VAL A 198 -14.29 3.25 4.85
C VAL A 198 -14.32 4.65 4.26
N LEU A 199 -13.16 5.30 4.20
CA LEU A 199 -13.01 6.67 3.72
C LEU A 199 -12.47 6.69 2.28
N ALA A 200 -13.37 6.64 1.30
CA ALA A 200 -13.02 6.66 -0.12
C ALA A 200 -13.56 7.92 -0.83
N SER A 201 -12.81 8.40 -1.82
CA SER A 201 -13.22 9.51 -2.69
C SER A 201 -13.62 9.00 -4.07
N HIS A 202 -14.68 9.57 -4.63
CA HIS A 202 -15.06 9.28 -6.00
C HIS A 202 -13.97 9.77 -6.96
N ARG A 203 -13.60 8.92 -7.92
CA ARG A 203 -12.72 9.27 -9.03
C ARG A 203 -13.53 9.14 -10.31
N PRO A 204 -13.43 10.09 -11.26
CA PRO A 204 -14.20 9.98 -12.49
C PRO A 204 -13.91 8.69 -13.26
N LEU A 205 -14.86 8.21 -14.06
CA LEU A 205 -14.68 6.99 -14.87
C LEU A 205 -13.43 7.06 -15.76
N VAL A 206 -13.13 8.26 -16.30
CA VAL A 206 -11.95 8.50 -17.12
C VAL A 206 -10.64 8.19 -16.38
N TYR A 207 -10.59 8.37 -15.05
CA TYR A 207 -9.41 8.01 -14.26
C TYR A 207 -9.11 6.51 -14.37
N TYR A 208 -10.11 5.67 -14.11
CA TYR A 208 -9.93 4.21 -14.18
C TYR A 208 -9.66 3.74 -15.61
N ALA A 209 -10.27 4.38 -16.60
CA ALA A 209 -9.95 4.12 -18.01
C ALA A 209 -8.48 4.45 -18.32
N LEU A 210 -7.96 5.59 -17.86
CA LEU A 210 -6.56 5.97 -18.03
C LEU A 210 -5.61 5.01 -17.31
N VAL A 211 -5.91 4.61 -16.07
CA VAL A 211 -5.11 3.61 -15.33
C VAL A 211 -5.11 2.27 -16.08
N TRP A 212 -6.25 1.83 -16.61
CA TRP A 212 -6.36 0.61 -17.39
C TRP A 212 -5.52 0.68 -18.68
N VAL A 213 -5.64 1.77 -19.45
CA VAL A 213 -4.84 2.00 -20.67
C VAL A 213 -3.35 2.04 -20.32
N ALA A 214 -2.95 2.73 -19.25
CA ALA A 214 -1.56 2.82 -18.85
C ALA A 214 -0.99 1.45 -18.44
N ASN A 215 -1.76 0.62 -17.73
CA ASN A 215 -1.35 -0.75 -17.39
C ASN A 215 -1.29 -1.67 -18.63
N MET A 216 -2.21 -1.52 -19.59
CA MET A 216 -2.16 -2.20 -20.88
C MET A 216 -0.87 -1.87 -21.64
N LEU A 217 -0.55 -0.58 -21.76
CA LEU A 217 0.69 -0.12 -22.42
C LEU A 217 1.94 -0.58 -21.67
N ALA A 218 1.93 -0.54 -20.33
CA ALA A 218 3.01 -1.11 -19.50
C ALA A 218 3.21 -2.60 -19.80
N GLY A 219 2.10 -3.35 -19.90
CA GLY A 219 2.14 -4.76 -20.25
C GLY A 219 2.80 -5.01 -21.62
N LEU A 220 2.52 -4.17 -22.62
CA LEU A 220 3.23 -4.26 -23.91
C LEU A 220 4.73 -4.03 -23.74
N VAL A 221 5.14 -3.01 -22.99
CA VAL A 221 6.56 -2.75 -22.67
C VAL A 221 7.20 -3.94 -21.95
N PHE A 222 6.51 -4.53 -20.96
CA PHE A 222 7.02 -5.68 -20.22
C PHE A 222 7.22 -6.90 -21.14
N ASN A 223 6.28 -7.16 -22.05
CA ASN A 223 6.44 -8.20 -23.06
C ASN A 223 7.66 -7.94 -23.97
N LEU A 224 7.86 -6.70 -24.42
CA LEU A 224 9.04 -6.32 -25.23
C LEU A 224 10.36 -6.48 -24.47
N LEU A 225 10.35 -6.34 -23.14
CA LEU A 225 11.50 -6.58 -22.26
C LEU A 225 11.71 -8.06 -21.93
N GLY A 226 10.88 -8.96 -22.45
CA GLY A 226 10.98 -10.41 -22.26
C GLY A 226 10.26 -10.94 -21.02
N PHE A 227 9.37 -10.16 -20.41
CA PHE A 227 8.50 -10.65 -19.35
C PHE A 227 7.25 -11.31 -19.95
N ALA A 228 6.87 -12.48 -19.43
CA ALA A 228 5.60 -13.12 -19.68
C ALA A 228 4.68 -12.96 -18.48
N ARG A 229 3.45 -12.49 -18.69
CA ARG A 229 2.43 -12.45 -17.64
C ARG A 229 1.83 -13.83 -17.44
N ILE A 230 1.70 -14.25 -16.19
CA ILE A 230 1.04 -15.48 -15.79
C ILE A 230 -0.10 -15.09 -14.85
N GLU A 231 -1.30 -15.53 -15.17
CA GLU A 231 -2.50 -15.23 -14.38
C GLU A 231 -2.78 -16.33 -13.37
N GLY A 232 -3.28 -15.92 -12.20
CA GLY A 232 -3.73 -16.86 -11.18
C GLY A 232 -5.10 -17.48 -11.47
N THR A 233 -5.43 -18.56 -10.76
CA THR A 233 -6.59 -19.43 -10.93
C THR A 233 -7.95 -18.82 -10.62
N VAL A 234 -8.03 -17.79 -9.79
CA VAL A 234 -9.33 -17.15 -9.43
C VAL A 234 -9.98 -16.47 -10.64
N HIS A 235 -9.25 -16.28 -11.74
CA HIS A 235 -9.79 -15.69 -12.95
C HIS A 235 -10.13 -16.80 -13.94
N GLY A 236 -11.44 -17.09 -14.07
CA GLY A 236 -11.96 -18.07 -15.03
C GLY A 236 -11.43 -17.86 -16.46
N LYS A 237 -11.52 -18.91 -17.28
CA LYS A 237 -11.03 -19.06 -18.68
C LYS A 237 -10.45 -17.78 -19.30
N SER A 238 -9.17 -17.53 -19.03
CA SER A 238 -8.37 -16.52 -19.73
C SER A 238 -7.65 -17.14 -20.92
N PHE A 239 -7.35 -16.32 -21.94
CA PHE A 239 -6.50 -16.70 -23.06
C PHE A 239 -4.99 -16.61 -22.72
N ILE A 240 -4.65 -16.13 -21.53
CA ILE A 240 -3.28 -16.01 -21.02
C ILE A 240 -2.91 -17.30 -20.25
N LYS A 241 -1.61 -17.65 -20.23
CA LYS A 241 -1.09 -18.80 -19.48
C LYS A 241 -1.50 -18.71 -18.01
N GLN A 242 -2.31 -19.66 -17.55
CA GLN A 242 -2.73 -19.77 -16.16
C GLN A 242 -1.76 -20.66 -15.39
N ASP A 243 -1.41 -20.25 -14.18
CA ASP A 243 -0.81 -21.14 -13.20
C ASP A 243 -1.94 -21.80 -12.41
N PRO A 244 -2.16 -23.13 -12.56
CA PRO A 244 -3.31 -23.84 -11.99
C PRO A 244 -3.27 -23.93 -10.46
N ASP A 245 -2.17 -23.51 -9.82
CA ASP A 245 -1.97 -23.68 -8.38
C ASP A 245 -1.91 -22.35 -7.60
N THR A 246 -2.02 -21.17 -8.22
CA THR A 246 -1.90 -19.88 -7.49
C THR A 246 -2.96 -18.85 -7.86
N ASP A 247 -3.45 -18.10 -6.87
CA ASP A 247 -4.45 -17.04 -7.07
C ASP A 247 -3.82 -15.66 -7.37
N LEU A 248 -2.49 -15.61 -7.40
CA LEU A 248 -1.70 -14.39 -7.55
C LEU A 248 -1.19 -14.27 -8.99
N SER A 249 -1.54 -13.18 -9.67
CA SER A 249 -0.97 -12.85 -10.97
C SER A 249 0.42 -12.24 -10.84
N TYR A 250 1.30 -12.52 -11.81
CA TYR A 250 2.67 -12.03 -11.80
C TYR A 250 3.27 -11.97 -13.21
N TRP A 251 4.37 -11.25 -13.34
CA TRP A 251 5.20 -11.23 -14.55
C TRP A 251 6.49 -11.99 -14.27
N HIS A 252 6.91 -12.83 -15.21
CA HIS A 252 8.15 -13.59 -15.11
C HIS A 252 9.07 -13.31 -16.29
N ARG A 253 10.34 -13.05 -16.01
CA ARG A 253 11.41 -12.98 -17.00
C ARG A 253 12.45 -14.03 -16.69
N SER A 254 12.76 -14.86 -17.67
CA SER A 254 13.78 -15.89 -17.57
C SER A 254 15.18 -15.28 -17.47
N PRO A 255 16.13 -15.94 -16.81
CA PRO A 255 17.50 -15.42 -16.70
C PRO A 255 18.20 -15.45 -18.07
N ALA A 256 19.14 -14.53 -18.27
CA ALA A 256 20.06 -14.61 -19.41
C ALA A 256 20.98 -15.85 -19.31
N ASN A 257 21.38 -16.23 -18.10
CA ASN A 257 22.12 -17.46 -17.81
C ASN A 257 21.20 -18.49 -17.11
N PRO A 258 20.90 -19.65 -17.74
CA PRO A 258 20.08 -20.71 -17.14
C PRO A 258 20.58 -21.27 -15.79
N ASP A 259 21.87 -21.13 -15.49
CA ASP A 259 22.46 -21.58 -14.23
C ASP A 259 22.13 -20.65 -13.05
N ASN A 260 21.76 -19.40 -13.32
CA ASN A 260 21.32 -18.47 -12.28
C ASN A 260 19.86 -18.74 -11.91
N LYS A 261 19.66 -19.59 -10.91
CA LYS A 261 18.33 -20.01 -10.42
C LYS A 261 17.79 -19.19 -9.25
N ILE A 262 18.40 -18.05 -8.93
CA ILE A 262 17.93 -17.22 -7.80
C ILE A 262 17.17 -16.02 -8.37
N PRO A 263 15.83 -16.07 -8.47
CA PRO A 263 15.05 -14.93 -8.92
C PRO A 263 15.16 -13.73 -7.99
N LEU A 264 15.02 -12.54 -8.56
CA LEU A 264 14.60 -11.33 -7.85
C LEU A 264 13.07 -11.27 -7.88
N VAL A 265 12.42 -11.38 -6.73
CA VAL A 265 10.97 -11.23 -6.58
C VAL A 265 10.68 -9.82 -6.08
N PHE A 266 10.10 -8.98 -6.94
CA PHE A 266 9.70 -7.63 -6.61
C PHE A 266 8.22 -7.56 -6.24
N ILE A 267 7.92 -6.93 -5.10
CA ILE A 267 6.57 -6.70 -4.59
C ILE A 267 6.35 -5.19 -4.44
N HIS A 268 5.39 -4.68 -5.19
CA HIS A 268 5.13 -3.25 -5.28
C HIS A 268 4.34 -2.69 -4.09
N GLY A 269 4.43 -1.37 -3.89
CA GLY A 269 3.63 -0.61 -2.93
C GLY A 269 2.26 -0.20 -3.46
N ILE A 270 1.51 0.56 -2.67
CA ILE A 270 0.20 1.11 -3.04
C ILE A 270 0.34 2.10 -4.22
N GLY A 271 -0.63 2.10 -5.12
CA GLY A 271 -0.78 3.11 -6.17
C GLY A 271 -1.51 2.56 -7.39
N VAL A 272 -1.03 2.85 -8.59
CA VAL A 272 -1.68 2.48 -9.87
C VAL A 272 -1.17 1.15 -10.47
N GLY A 273 -0.49 0.34 -9.65
CA GLY A 273 0.07 -0.96 -10.04
C GLY A 273 1.51 -0.88 -10.55
N LEU A 274 1.97 -1.89 -11.30
CA LEU A 274 3.36 -1.97 -11.78
C LEU A 274 3.75 -0.83 -12.74
N ILE A 275 2.79 -0.18 -13.40
CA ILE A 275 3.07 0.96 -14.29
C ILE A 275 3.79 2.11 -13.58
N GLN A 276 3.51 2.39 -12.29
CA GLN A 276 4.22 3.44 -11.57
C GLN A 276 5.71 3.12 -11.36
N TYR A 277 6.11 1.85 -11.54
CA TYR A 277 7.47 1.36 -11.48
C TYR A 277 8.06 1.09 -12.87
N ILE A 278 7.47 1.59 -13.97
CA ILE A 278 7.91 1.23 -15.33
C ILE A 278 9.41 1.46 -15.58
N HIS A 279 9.95 2.60 -15.13
CA HIS A 279 11.37 2.93 -15.23
C HIS A 279 12.25 1.96 -14.42
N TRP A 280 11.75 1.53 -13.25
CA TRP A 280 12.36 0.48 -12.45
C TRP A 280 12.31 -0.89 -13.12
N VAL A 281 11.18 -1.27 -13.72
CA VAL A 281 11.05 -2.55 -14.44
C VAL A 281 11.98 -2.60 -15.64
N VAL A 282 12.09 -1.50 -16.39
CA VAL A 282 13.05 -1.36 -17.50
C VAL A 282 14.48 -1.56 -17.01
N ALA A 283 14.86 -0.93 -15.90
CA ALA A 283 16.20 -1.09 -15.35
C ALA A 283 16.44 -2.48 -14.76
N MET A 284 15.47 -3.06 -14.05
CA MET A 284 15.56 -4.42 -13.54
C MET A 284 15.72 -5.44 -14.67
N ALA A 285 15.14 -5.21 -15.85
CA ALA A 285 15.32 -6.08 -17.01
C ALA A 285 16.80 -6.21 -17.45
N THR A 286 17.67 -5.31 -17.03
CA THR A 286 19.12 -5.37 -17.29
C THR A 286 19.86 -6.33 -16.34
N ILE A 287 19.25 -6.73 -15.22
CA ILE A 287 19.86 -7.64 -14.25
C ILE A 287 19.93 -9.05 -14.84
N SER A 288 21.10 -9.68 -14.73
CA SER A 288 21.40 -11.01 -15.29
C SER A 288 20.92 -12.17 -14.40
N ARG A 289 19.66 -12.13 -13.95
CA ARG A 289 19.01 -13.18 -13.13
C ARG A 289 17.51 -13.27 -13.48
N PRO A 290 16.78 -14.31 -13.04
CA PRO A 290 15.35 -14.36 -13.27
C PRO A 290 14.64 -13.27 -12.47
N ILE A 291 13.53 -12.75 -12.98
CA ILE A 291 12.78 -11.68 -12.31
C ILE A 291 11.32 -12.06 -12.24
N ILE A 292 10.72 -11.89 -11.07
CA ILE A 292 9.30 -12.09 -10.83
C ILE A 292 8.74 -10.77 -10.29
N LEU A 293 7.77 -10.19 -10.98
CA LEU A 293 7.05 -8.99 -10.54
C LEU A 293 5.66 -9.41 -10.07
N ILE A 294 5.39 -9.28 -8.77
CA ILE A 294 4.11 -9.66 -8.18
C ILE A 294 3.09 -8.55 -8.40
N GLU A 295 1.90 -8.89 -8.91
CA GLU A 295 0.77 -7.96 -8.97
C GLU A 295 -0.03 -8.03 -7.66
N VAL A 296 -0.25 -6.89 -7.02
CA VAL A 296 -1.06 -6.75 -5.79
C VAL A 296 -2.30 -5.91 -6.11
N PRO A 297 -3.34 -6.50 -6.72
CA PRO A 297 -4.37 -5.74 -7.44
C PRO A 297 -5.32 -4.96 -6.51
N TYR A 298 -5.52 -5.41 -5.28
CA TYR A 298 -6.34 -4.73 -4.27
C TYR A 298 -5.72 -3.43 -3.72
N VAL A 299 -4.47 -3.13 -4.10
CA VAL A 299 -3.83 -1.81 -3.83
C VAL A 299 -3.29 -1.15 -5.10
N SER A 300 -3.84 -1.52 -6.26
CA SER A 300 -3.39 -1.06 -7.59
C SER A 300 -4.40 -0.12 -8.28
N ASN A 301 -5.25 0.58 -7.52
CA ASN A 301 -6.29 1.48 -8.05
C ASN A 301 -7.25 0.78 -9.04
N ASN A 302 -7.56 -0.51 -8.78
CA ASN A 302 -8.46 -1.29 -9.59
C ASN A 302 -9.86 -1.29 -8.97
N PHE A 303 -10.79 -0.58 -9.61
CA PHE A 303 -12.17 -0.45 -9.14
C PHE A 303 -12.93 -1.79 -9.04
N ALA A 304 -12.61 -2.77 -9.89
CA ALA A 304 -13.42 -3.96 -10.06
C ALA A 304 -13.17 -5.04 -8.99
N LYS A 305 -11.98 -5.08 -8.38
CA LYS A 305 -11.54 -6.24 -7.59
C LYS A 305 -11.95 -6.10 -6.11
N SER A 306 -12.68 -7.09 -5.61
CA SER A 306 -13.22 -7.13 -4.24
C SER A 306 -12.57 -8.18 -3.34
N GLU A 307 -11.58 -8.93 -3.83
CA GLU A 307 -10.94 -10.00 -3.07
C GLU A 307 -9.46 -9.67 -2.84
N CYS A 308 -9.03 -9.92 -1.62
CA CYS A 308 -7.69 -9.66 -1.11
C CYS A 308 -7.20 -10.91 -0.40
N MET A 309 -5.99 -11.34 -0.75
CA MET A 309 -5.29 -12.39 -0.03
C MET A 309 -4.75 -11.84 1.29
N THR A 310 -4.77 -12.68 2.32
CA THR A 310 -4.04 -12.45 3.56
C THR A 310 -2.51 -12.51 3.31
N PRO A 311 -1.69 -11.90 4.18
CA PRO A 311 -0.24 -12.04 4.09
C PRO A 311 0.25 -13.50 4.09
N ASP A 312 -0.39 -14.39 4.85
CA ASP A 312 -0.06 -15.83 4.86
C ASP A 312 -0.42 -16.51 3.53
N GLU A 313 -1.60 -16.24 2.97
CA GLU A 313 -1.99 -16.74 1.64
C GLU A 313 -1.03 -16.24 0.55
N THR A 314 -0.57 -14.99 0.68
CA THR A 314 0.44 -14.40 -0.22
C THR A 314 1.77 -15.14 -0.16
N TYR A 315 2.23 -15.51 1.05
CA TYR A 315 3.41 -16.35 1.20
C TYR A 315 3.25 -17.69 0.47
N PHE A 316 2.14 -18.41 0.69
CA PHE A 316 1.93 -19.71 0.05
C PHE A 316 1.80 -19.62 -1.47
N ALA A 317 1.17 -18.56 -2.00
CA ALA A 317 1.10 -18.30 -3.43
C ALA A 317 2.50 -18.10 -4.03
N ILE A 318 3.34 -17.28 -3.38
CA ILE A 318 4.72 -17.03 -3.82
C ILE A 318 5.57 -18.30 -3.74
N GLU A 319 5.43 -19.10 -2.68
CA GLU A 319 6.13 -20.39 -2.55
C GLU A 319 5.80 -21.32 -3.72
N ARG A 320 4.52 -21.38 -4.15
CA ARG A 320 4.09 -22.15 -5.31
C ARG A 320 4.61 -21.58 -6.63
N ILE A 321 4.63 -20.26 -6.79
CA ILE A 321 5.25 -19.60 -7.96
C ILE A 321 6.72 -19.99 -8.08
N LEU A 322 7.48 -19.94 -6.98
CA LEU A 322 8.89 -20.34 -7.00
C LEU A 322 9.06 -21.82 -7.35
N LYS A 323 8.23 -22.70 -6.79
CA LYS A 323 8.22 -24.12 -7.10
C LYS A 323 7.88 -24.39 -8.58
N TYR A 324 6.89 -23.70 -9.12
CA TYR A 324 6.46 -23.82 -10.52
C TYR A 324 7.61 -23.52 -11.49
N HIS A 325 8.40 -22.48 -11.21
CA HIS A 325 9.58 -22.12 -12.00
C HIS A 325 10.86 -22.88 -11.62
N GLY A 326 10.79 -23.80 -10.66
CA GLY A 326 11.95 -24.58 -10.20
C GLY A 326 13.01 -23.75 -9.45
N TYR A 327 12.61 -22.64 -8.84
CA TYR A 327 13.47 -21.79 -8.02
C TYR A 327 13.43 -22.24 -6.56
N PRO A 328 14.54 -22.72 -5.97
CA PRO A 328 14.56 -23.17 -4.58
C PRO A 328 14.53 -22.01 -3.58
N LYS A 329 15.07 -20.84 -3.96
CA LYS A 329 15.15 -19.63 -3.14
C LYS A 329 15.06 -18.38 -4.01
N ALA A 330 14.73 -17.25 -3.41
CA ALA A 330 14.62 -15.95 -4.07
C ALA A 330 15.24 -14.82 -3.23
N THR A 331 15.67 -13.75 -3.91
CA THR A 331 15.86 -12.45 -3.27
C THR A 331 14.54 -11.70 -3.31
N PHE A 332 14.02 -11.31 -2.16
CA PHE A 332 12.77 -10.55 -2.06
C PHE A 332 13.07 -9.06 -1.99
N MET A 333 12.43 -8.29 -2.86
CA MET A 333 12.50 -6.84 -2.86
C MET A 333 11.11 -6.24 -2.67
N GLY A 334 10.95 -5.41 -1.66
CA GLY A 334 9.70 -4.72 -1.37
C GLY A 334 9.88 -3.21 -1.33
N HIS A 335 8.90 -2.49 -1.86
CA HIS A 335 8.76 -1.05 -1.66
C HIS A 335 7.47 -0.74 -0.91
N SER A 336 7.50 0.15 0.09
CA SER A 336 6.32 0.60 0.82
C SER A 336 5.49 -0.61 1.32
N LEU A 337 4.19 -0.73 1.00
CA LEU A 337 3.37 -1.89 1.36
C LEU A 337 3.96 -3.25 0.93
N GLY A 338 4.71 -3.33 -0.17
CA GLY A 338 5.41 -4.55 -0.57
C GLY A 338 6.39 -5.05 0.49
N THR A 339 6.95 -4.17 1.32
CA THR A 339 7.80 -4.54 2.46
C THR A 339 7.06 -5.31 3.55
N MET A 340 5.75 -5.07 3.71
CA MET A 340 4.92 -5.82 4.66
C MET A 340 4.68 -7.26 4.20
N LEU A 341 4.51 -7.46 2.88
CA LEU A 341 4.43 -8.80 2.31
C LEU A 341 5.79 -9.52 2.38
N CYS A 342 6.90 -8.81 2.15
CA CYS A 342 8.24 -9.35 2.38
C CYS A 342 8.46 -9.76 3.85
N SER A 343 7.96 -8.96 4.79
CA SER A 343 7.98 -9.26 6.22
C SER A 343 7.18 -10.54 6.53
N ALA A 344 6.00 -10.70 5.94
CA ALA A 344 5.22 -11.93 6.08
C ALA A 344 5.97 -13.17 5.58
N ILE A 345 6.64 -13.06 4.42
CA ILE A 345 7.50 -14.12 3.88
C ILE A 345 8.65 -14.42 4.85
N CYS A 346 9.29 -13.40 5.43
CA CYS A 346 10.36 -13.57 6.41
C CYS A 346 9.88 -14.32 7.67
N ARG A 347 8.67 -14.03 8.16
CA ARG A 347 8.10 -14.74 9.31
C ARG A 347 7.76 -16.19 9.00
N ALA A 348 7.14 -16.44 7.86
CA ALA A 348 6.77 -17.80 7.44
C ALA A 348 8.00 -18.66 7.07
N SER A 349 9.05 -18.03 6.54
CA SER A 349 10.21 -18.70 5.97
C SER A 349 11.54 -18.10 6.47
N SER A 350 11.65 -17.91 7.79
CA SER A 350 12.84 -17.34 8.46
C SER A 350 14.14 -17.88 7.89
N ALA A 351 15.13 -17.03 7.63
CA ALA A 351 16.35 -17.40 6.89
C ALA A 351 17.19 -18.48 7.60
N SER A 352 17.03 -18.64 8.92
CA SER A 352 17.65 -19.70 9.70
C SER A 352 17.01 -21.09 9.49
N SER A 353 15.82 -21.15 8.90
CA SER A 353 15.13 -22.41 8.61
C SER A 353 15.83 -23.17 7.49
N PRO A 354 16.04 -24.50 7.62
CA PRO A 354 16.56 -25.34 6.55
C PRO A 354 15.71 -25.32 5.28
N LYS A 355 14.40 -25.06 5.41
CA LYS A 355 13.43 -24.99 4.30
C LYS A 355 13.20 -23.55 3.81
N SER A 356 14.02 -22.58 4.23
CA SER A 356 13.80 -21.18 3.87
C SER A 356 13.91 -20.97 2.36
N ILE A 357 12.92 -20.28 1.80
CA ILE A 357 12.91 -19.81 0.40
C ILE A 357 13.66 -18.49 0.23
N ILE A 358 14.25 -17.93 1.30
CA ILE A 358 14.86 -16.60 1.28
C ILE A 358 16.37 -16.74 1.06
N HIS A 359 16.84 -16.11 -0.01
CA HIS A 359 18.26 -15.93 -0.31
C HIS A 359 18.77 -14.55 0.11
N GLY A 360 18.00 -13.51 -0.21
CA GLY A 360 18.31 -12.11 0.09
C GLY A 360 17.05 -11.28 0.33
N LEU A 361 17.23 -10.08 0.88
CA LEU A 361 16.14 -9.16 1.22
C LEU A 361 16.55 -7.71 0.94
N VAL A 362 15.76 -7.00 0.14
CA VAL A 362 15.92 -5.56 -0.12
C VAL A 362 14.62 -4.86 0.25
N LEU A 363 14.68 -3.96 1.22
CA LEU A 363 13.52 -3.18 1.66
C LEU A 363 13.77 -1.70 1.39
N VAL A 364 12.85 -1.05 0.69
CA VAL A 364 12.93 0.36 0.36
C VAL A 364 11.71 1.07 0.93
N ASP A 365 11.93 2.11 1.72
CA ASP A 365 10.91 2.82 2.49
C ASP A 365 9.98 1.84 3.25
N PRO A 366 10.56 0.98 4.12
CA PRO A 366 9.82 -0.06 4.80
C PRO A 366 8.82 0.48 5.80
N ILE A 367 7.58 0.00 5.68
CA ILE A 367 6.51 0.21 6.66
C ILE A 367 6.22 -1.04 7.51
N CYS A 368 7.00 -2.11 7.31
CA CYS A 368 6.94 -3.35 8.09
C CYS A 368 7.67 -3.28 9.45
N PHE A 369 8.43 -2.21 9.70
CA PHE A 369 9.06 -1.94 11.00
C PHE A 369 8.25 -0.91 11.75
N LEU A 370 8.07 -1.10 13.06
CA LEU A 370 7.43 -0.11 13.93
C LEU A 370 6.04 0.34 13.43
N THR A 371 5.31 -0.55 12.74
CA THR A 371 3.99 -0.30 12.15
C THR A 371 2.95 0.17 13.17
N HIS A 372 3.16 -0.15 14.46
CA HIS A 372 2.32 0.23 15.59
C HIS A 372 2.52 1.69 16.09
N HIS A 373 3.30 2.51 15.37
CA HIS A 373 3.39 3.95 15.60
C HIS A 373 2.43 4.70 14.66
N SER A 374 2.80 5.91 14.21
CA SER A 374 1.95 6.88 13.52
C SER A 374 1.44 6.46 12.13
N LEU A 375 1.76 5.26 11.63
CA LEU A 375 1.46 4.85 10.25
C LEU A 375 -0.04 4.95 9.93
N ALA A 376 -0.89 4.35 10.78
CA ALA A 376 -2.33 4.33 10.54
C ALA A 376 -2.90 5.74 10.46
N ARG A 377 -2.52 6.60 11.43
CA ARG A 377 -2.93 8.01 11.45
C ARG A 377 -2.43 8.76 10.23
N ASN A 378 -1.13 8.72 9.95
CA ASN A 378 -0.50 9.50 8.88
C ASN A 378 -1.01 9.10 7.48
N PHE A 379 -1.34 7.82 7.27
CA PHE A 379 -1.84 7.34 5.99
C PHE A 379 -3.35 7.53 5.82
N ALA A 380 -4.17 7.20 6.83
CA ALA A 380 -5.62 7.09 6.66
C ALA A 380 -6.44 8.29 7.22
N TYR A 381 -5.94 8.96 8.27
CA TYR A 381 -6.73 9.93 9.04
C TYR A 381 -6.21 11.36 8.96
N LYS A 382 -4.89 11.56 8.92
CA LYS A 382 -4.27 12.88 8.91
C LYS A 382 -4.74 13.70 7.69
N VAL A 383 -5.06 14.97 7.91
CA VAL A 383 -5.29 15.94 6.82
C VAL A 383 -3.95 16.28 6.17
N PRO A 384 -3.81 16.13 4.85
CA PRO A 384 -2.57 16.50 4.18
C PRO A 384 -2.37 18.01 4.22
N LEU A 385 -1.15 18.42 4.52
CA LEU A 385 -0.71 19.82 4.53
C LEU A 385 0.34 20.07 3.44
N LYS A 386 1.06 19.04 3.01
CA LYS A 386 2.09 19.11 1.96
C LYS A 386 1.58 18.57 0.62
N ALA A 387 2.19 19.01 -0.48
CA ALA A 387 1.89 18.50 -1.81
C ALA A 387 2.11 16.98 -1.94
N SER A 388 3.18 16.43 -1.35
CA SER A 388 3.44 14.98 -1.35
C SER A 388 2.38 14.20 -0.56
N GLU A 389 1.85 14.77 0.53
CA GLU A 389 0.74 14.18 1.29
C GLU A 389 -0.58 14.23 0.49
N LEU A 390 -0.83 15.30 -0.25
CA LEU A 390 -2.00 15.40 -1.15
C LEU A 390 -1.93 14.37 -2.29
N VAL A 391 -0.75 14.17 -2.88
CA VAL A 391 -0.52 13.13 -3.90
C VAL A 391 -0.74 11.74 -3.30
N MET A 392 -0.25 11.47 -2.09
CA MET A 392 -0.49 10.20 -1.40
C MET A 392 -1.98 9.99 -1.07
N GLU A 393 -2.66 11.01 -0.55
CA GLU A 393 -4.09 10.93 -0.26
C GLU A 393 -4.87 10.65 -1.55
N PHE A 394 -4.57 11.42 -2.61
CA PHE A 394 -5.27 11.31 -3.86
C PHE A 394 -4.87 10.10 -4.69
N PHE A 395 -3.67 9.54 -4.72
CA PHE A 395 -3.34 8.39 -5.59
C PHE A 395 -3.26 7.05 -4.84
N ALA A 396 -3.13 7.09 -3.51
CA ALA A 396 -3.06 5.89 -2.68
C ALA A 396 -4.27 5.80 -1.75
N ALA A 397 -4.35 6.63 -0.71
CA ALA A 397 -5.21 6.34 0.45
C ALA A 397 -6.72 6.37 0.15
N ARG A 398 -7.21 7.26 -0.72
CA ARG A 398 -8.66 7.48 -0.94
C ARG A 398 -9.25 6.73 -2.12
N GLU A 399 -8.47 5.94 -2.85
CA GLU A 399 -9.07 5.05 -3.85
C GLU A 399 -9.93 3.98 -3.17
N ILE A 400 -11.09 3.63 -3.74
CA ILE A 400 -12.08 2.80 -3.05
C ILE A 400 -11.56 1.40 -2.70
N GLY A 401 -10.86 0.73 -3.61
CA GLY A 401 -10.27 -0.59 -3.36
C GLY A 401 -9.17 -0.54 -2.30
N THR A 402 -8.29 0.44 -2.41
CA THR A 402 -7.19 0.65 -1.46
C THR A 402 -7.70 1.02 -0.06
N SER A 403 -8.64 1.95 0.02
CA SER A 403 -9.26 2.38 1.27
C SER A 403 -10.01 1.21 1.93
N TRP A 404 -10.77 0.45 1.15
CA TRP A 404 -11.41 -0.78 1.63
C TRP A 404 -10.38 -1.79 2.15
N TYR A 405 -9.29 -2.04 1.42
CA TYR A 405 -8.22 -2.92 1.89
C TYR A 405 -7.66 -2.46 3.24
N ILE A 406 -7.27 -1.19 3.36
CA ILE A 406 -6.68 -0.62 4.58
C ILE A 406 -7.66 -0.67 5.76
N MET A 407 -8.94 -0.41 5.53
CA MET A 407 -9.95 -0.29 6.58
C MET A 407 -10.76 -1.56 6.81
N ARG A 408 -10.56 -2.64 6.05
CA ARG A 408 -11.28 -3.92 6.29
C ARG A 408 -10.36 -5.13 6.35
N ARG A 409 -9.32 -5.15 5.51
CA ARG A 409 -8.50 -6.34 5.26
C ARG A 409 -7.06 -6.23 5.76
N PHE A 410 -6.61 -5.05 6.14
CA PHE A 410 -5.24 -4.84 6.57
C PHE A 410 -4.95 -5.50 7.93
N GLN A 411 -4.11 -6.54 7.91
CA GLN A 411 -3.70 -7.29 9.09
C GLN A 411 -2.31 -6.86 9.55
N TRP A 412 -2.24 -5.73 10.27
CA TRP A 412 -0.96 -5.15 10.70
C TRP A 412 -0.09 -6.12 11.54
N ASN A 413 -0.72 -6.97 12.35
CA ASN A 413 -0.07 -8.03 13.14
C ASN A 413 0.62 -9.10 12.26
N GLN A 414 0.15 -9.30 11.03
CA GLN A 414 0.77 -10.15 10.03
C GLN A 414 1.64 -9.36 9.04
N CYS A 415 1.88 -8.08 9.27
CA CYS A 415 2.71 -7.24 8.39
C CYS A 415 3.96 -6.75 9.14
N ILE A 416 3.88 -6.61 10.46
CA ILE A 416 4.99 -6.20 11.31
C ILE A 416 6.02 -7.32 11.50
N MET A 417 7.29 -6.96 11.65
CA MET A 417 8.33 -7.87 12.11
C MET A 417 9.32 -7.17 13.06
N PHE A 418 9.88 -7.96 13.98
CA PHE A 418 10.90 -7.56 14.94
C PHE A 418 12.17 -8.42 14.76
N PRO A 419 12.90 -8.24 13.65
CA PRO A 419 13.84 -9.23 13.13
C PRO A 419 15.02 -9.51 14.05
N ILE A 420 15.67 -10.65 13.80
CA ILE A 420 16.98 -11.01 14.38
C ILE A 420 18.03 -10.92 13.27
N HIS A 421 19.14 -10.26 13.56
CA HIS A 421 20.26 -10.17 12.63
C HIS A 421 20.88 -11.56 12.35
N TRP A 422 21.27 -11.84 11.11
CA TRP A 422 21.81 -13.14 10.68
C TRP A 422 22.91 -13.71 11.59
N LYS A 423 23.82 -12.84 12.05
CA LYS A 423 24.92 -13.22 12.96
C LYS A 423 24.45 -13.70 14.33
N ARG A 424 23.28 -13.27 14.76
CA ARG A 424 22.67 -13.56 16.07
C ARG A 424 21.73 -14.77 16.02
N ARG A 425 21.63 -15.47 14.88
CA ARG A 425 20.68 -16.58 14.66
C ARG A 425 20.84 -17.78 15.59
N PHE A 426 22.01 -17.91 16.23
CA PHE A 426 22.30 -18.98 17.20
C PHE A 426 22.23 -18.49 18.65
N GLU A 427 21.96 -17.20 18.87
CA GLU A 427 21.71 -16.70 20.21
C GLU A 427 20.43 -17.30 20.75
N ARG A 428 20.40 -17.56 22.05
CA ARG A 428 19.19 -18.03 22.72
C ARG A 428 18.10 -16.98 22.57
N PRO A 429 16.91 -17.32 22.04
CA PRO A 429 15.82 -16.38 21.91
C PRO A 429 15.45 -15.77 23.26
N SER A 430 15.14 -14.48 23.29
CA SER A 430 14.53 -13.87 24.47
C SER A 430 13.13 -14.44 24.71
N LEU A 431 12.57 -14.22 25.90
CA LEU A 431 11.26 -14.75 26.30
C LEU A 431 10.13 -14.40 25.31
N TYR A 432 10.26 -13.26 24.63
CA TYR A 432 9.26 -12.73 23.69
C TYR A 432 9.79 -12.73 22.25
N GLN A 433 10.70 -13.64 21.90
CA GLN A 433 11.10 -13.88 20.51
C GLN A 433 10.50 -15.18 20.00
N GLY A 434 9.48 -15.06 19.15
CA GLY A 434 8.81 -16.15 18.46
C GLY A 434 8.66 -15.85 16.97
N LYS A 435 7.47 -16.10 16.41
CA LYS A 435 7.23 -15.99 14.95
C LYS A 435 7.37 -14.56 14.41
N LEU A 436 7.17 -13.55 15.26
CA LEU A 436 7.30 -12.15 14.86
C LEU A 436 8.76 -11.70 14.80
N SER A 437 9.71 -12.54 15.22
CA SER A 437 11.14 -12.24 15.26
C SER A 437 11.95 -13.11 14.28
N PRO A 438 11.69 -13.05 12.97
CA PRO A 438 12.39 -13.88 12.00
C PRO A 438 13.87 -13.50 11.89
N VAL A 439 14.71 -14.48 11.59
CA VAL A 439 16.11 -14.24 11.26
C VAL A 439 16.19 -13.69 9.83
N LEU A 440 16.80 -12.52 9.67
CA LEU A 440 17.04 -11.92 8.36
C LEU A 440 18.11 -12.71 7.58
N PRO A 441 18.03 -12.79 6.25
CA PRO A 441 19.07 -13.43 5.46
C PRO A 441 20.40 -12.68 5.58
N ARG A 442 21.50 -13.35 5.25
CA ARG A 442 22.84 -12.73 5.27
C ARG A 442 22.93 -11.50 4.36
N ARG A 443 22.17 -11.51 3.26
CA ARG A 443 22.12 -10.44 2.25
C ARG A 443 20.88 -9.60 2.49
N THR A 444 20.96 -8.69 3.45
CA THR A 444 19.90 -7.72 3.73
C THR A 444 20.38 -6.31 3.41
N ARG A 445 19.52 -5.54 2.74
CA ARG A 445 19.70 -4.12 2.43
C ARG A 445 18.40 -3.39 2.80
N VAL A 446 18.51 -2.35 3.61
CA VAL A 446 17.37 -1.51 4.00
C VAL A 446 17.67 -0.06 3.64
N PHE A 447 16.81 0.54 2.83
CA PHE A 447 16.89 1.94 2.42
C PHE A 447 15.72 2.72 3.04
N LEU A 448 16.03 3.82 3.73
CA LEU A 448 15.05 4.66 4.43
C LEU A 448 15.10 6.08 3.86
N SER A 449 14.02 6.59 3.29
CA SER A 449 13.88 8.02 2.97
C SER A 449 13.71 8.83 4.25
N ARG A 450 14.67 9.69 4.62
CA ARG A 450 14.65 10.38 5.93
C ARG A 450 13.37 11.21 6.16
N ASN A 451 12.85 11.84 5.11
CA ASN A 451 11.68 12.73 5.18
C ASN A 451 10.36 11.99 4.88
N ASP A 452 10.33 10.66 5.00
CA ASP A 452 9.10 9.87 4.85
C ASP A 452 7.96 10.43 5.71
N ASN A 453 6.80 10.63 5.09
CA ASN A 453 5.62 11.21 5.73
C ASN A 453 4.75 10.17 6.48
N LEU A 454 5.04 8.88 6.35
CA LEU A 454 4.30 7.78 6.95
C LEU A 454 4.82 7.42 8.34
N LEU A 455 6.14 7.28 8.48
CA LEU A 455 6.82 6.89 9.72
C LEU A 455 8.04 7.77 9.98
N ASN A 456 8.37 7.95 11.26
CA ASN A 456 9.63 8.60 11.64
C ASN A 456 10.81 7.66 11.30
N MET A 457 11.51 7.94 10.21
CA MET A 457 12.59 7.09 9.72
C MET A 457 13.87 7.19 10.53
N ASP A 458 14.10 8.26 11.29
CA ASP A 458 15.22 8.31 12.23
C ASP A 458 14.99 7.34 13.40
N MET A 459 13.75 7.23 13.89
CA MET A 459 13.36 6.22 14.89
C MET A 459 13.51 4.80 14.35
N VAL A 460 13.09 4.55 13.10
CA VAL A 460 13.28 3.23 12.45
C VAL A 460 14.77 2.93 12.26
N ALA A 461 15.56 3.90 11.80
CA ALA A 461 17.01 3.75 11.64
C ALA A 461 17.68 3.42 12.97
N ASP A 462 17.32 4.13 14.04
CA ASP A 462 17.84 3.91 15.38
C ASP A 462 17.48 2.51 15.91
N TYR A 463 16.24 2.07 15.71
CA TYR A 463 15.82 0.70 16.06
C TYR A 463 16.64 -0.36 15.29
N LEU A 464 16.79 -0.20 13.97
CA LEU A 464 17.55 -1.13 13.14
C LEU A 464 19.04 -1.15 13.50
N ARG A 465 19.61 0.00 13.86
CA ARG A 465 21.02 0.13 14.25
C ARG A 465 21.28 -0.43 15.65
N LYS A 466 20.48 -0.04 16.64
CA LYS A 466 20.72 -0.32 18.07
C LYS A 466 20.17 -1.69 18.49
N ASN A 467 18.96 -2.03 18.08
CA ASN A 467 18.27 -3.24 18.55
C ASN A 467 18.55 -4.45 17.65
N ILE A 468 18.62 -4.24 16.34
CA ILE A 468 18.88 -5.32 15.37
C ILE A 468 20.38 -5.46 15.11
N GLY A 469 21.09 -4.35 14.95
CA GLY A 469 22.53 -4.32 14.67
C GLY A 469 22.88 -4.25 13.19
N LEU A 470 21.97 -3.73 12.34
CA LEU A 470 22.28 -3.47 10.94
C LEU A 470 23.27 -2.31 10.81
N ARG A 471 24.24 -2.46 9.90
CA ARG A 471 25.39 -1.58 9.77
C ARG A 471 25.41 -0.80 8.47
N GLU A 472 25.64 0.51 8.57
CA GLU A 472 25.79 1.40 7.41
C GLU A 472 27.11 1.17 6.67
N ASP A 473 28.21 0.88 7.37
CA ASP A 473 29.52 0.57 6.75
C ASP A 473 29.52 -0.74 5.95
N LYS A 474 28.50 -1.58 6.13
CA LYS A 474 28.28 -2.83 5.38
C LYS A 474 27.13 -2.71 4.39
N GLU A 475 26.60 -1.51 4.24
CA GLU A 475 25.43 -1.18 3.42
C GLU A 475 24.16 -1.94 3.81
N GLU A 476 24.09 -2.55 4.99
CA GLU A 476 22.90 -3.28 5.47
C GLU A 476 21.74 -2.32 5.77
N LEU A 477 22.07 -1.09 6.17
CA LEU A 477 21.16 0.03 6.40
C LEU A 477 21.69 1.25 5.64
N THR A 478 20.82 2.00 4.99
CA THR A 478 21.14 3.26 4.31
C THR A 478 20.00 4.24 4.54
N VAL A 479 20.31 5.40 5.13
CA VAL A 479 19.36 6.51 5.25
C VAL A 479 19.61 7.48 4.09
N MET A 480 18.59 7.71 3.28
CA MET A 480 18.63 8.59 2.12
C MET A 480 18.20 9.99 2.56
N ASP A 481 19.19 10.86 2.72
CA ASP A 481 18.97 12.25 3.15
C ASP A 481 18.11 13.02 2.16
N ASN A 482 17.26 13.91 2.69
CA ASN A 482 16.38 14.80 1.93
C ASN A 482 15.40 14.11 0.96
N MET A 483 15.16 12.80 1.14
CA MET A 483 14.19 12.06 0.34
C MET A 483 12.88 11.92 1.08
N ASP A 484 11.78 12.25 0.41
CA ASP A 484 10.42 11.85 0.76
C ASP A 484 10.17 10.38 0.37
N HIS A 485 9.09 9.79 0.91
CA HIS A 485 8.67 8.43 0.56
C HIS A 485 8.59 8.24 -0.96
N ALA A 486 9.16 7.14 -1.47
CA ALA A 486 9.20 6.78 -2.89
C ALA A 486 10.03 7.73 -3.79
N GLN A 487 10.56 8.85 -3.28
CA GLN A 487 11.25 9.86 -4.09
C GLN A 487 12.58 9.35 -4.67
N PHE A 488 13.18 8.33 -4.05
CA PHE A 488 14.40 7.67 -4.56
C PHE A 488 14.26 7.21 -6.02
N MET A 489 13.04 6.90 -6.47
CA MET A 489 12.77 6.49 -7.84
C MET A 489 13.01 7.60 -8.88
N LEU A 490 12.91 8.86 -8.46
CA LEU A 490 13.10 10.04 -9.31
C LEU A 490 14.53 10.61 -9.22
N HIS A 491 15.36 10.06 -8.32
CA HIS A 491 16.71 10.56 -8.09
C HIS A 491 17.76 9.57 -8.62
N PRO A 492 18.46 9.85 -9.73
CA PRO A 492 19.31 8.86 -10.42
C PRO A 492 20.33 8.17 -9.51
N SER A 493 20.98 8.91 -8.60
CA SER A 493 21.97 8.33 -7.68
C SER A 493 21.38 7.26 -6.75
N TRP A 494 20.20 7.52 -6.18
CA TRP A 494 19.52 6.59 -5.29
C TRP A 494 18.87 5.45 -6.08
N PHE A 495 18.25 5.76 -7.22
CA PHE A 495 17.71 4.78 -8.15
C PHE A 495 18.75 3.69 -8.47
N PHE A 496 19.94 4.07 -8.95
CA PHE A 496 20.96 3.09 -9.33
C PHE A 496 21.59 2.38 -8.12
N LYS A 497 21.70 3.04 -6.97
CA LYS A 497 22.23 2.40 -5.75
C LYS A 497 21.30 1.30 -5.23
N VAL A 498 19.99 1.54 -5.25
CA VAL A 498 18.99 0.53 -4.88
C VAL A 498 18.94 -0.58 -5.93
N LEU A 499 19.05 -0.26 -7.23
CA LEU A 499 19.09 -1.27 -8.30
C LEU A 499 20.30 -2.20 -8.14
N LYS A 500 21.46 -1.64 -7.83
CA LYS A 500 22.69 -2.40 -7.53
C LYS A 500 22.48 -3.35 -6.34
N ALA A 501 21.80 -2.90 -5.28
CA ALA A 501 21.45 -3.78 -4.16
C ALA A 501 20.55 -4.95 -4.58
N ALA A 502 19.61 -4.73 -5.52
CA ALA A 502 18.75 -5.79 -6.07
C ALA A 502 19.52 -6.79 -6.94
N GLU A 503 20.59 -6.35 -7.61
CA GLU A 503 21.50 -7.20 -8.37
C GLU A 503 22.41 -8.04 -7.44
N GLU A 504 22.99 -7.44 -6.40
CA GLU A 504 23.99 -8.07 -5.52
C GLU A 504 23.42 -9.01 -4.45
N CYS A 505 22.24 -8.70 -3.91
CA CYS A 505 21.56 -9.52 -2.90
C CYS A 505 21.06 -10.82 -3.50
#